data_AF-A0AAV0MCE2-F1
#
_entry.id   AF-A0AAV0MCE2-F1
#
_cell.length_a   1.000
_cell.length_b   1.000
_cell.length_c   1.000
_cell.angle_alpha   90.00
_cell.angle_beta   90.00
_cell.angle_gamma   90.00
#
_symmetry.space_group_name_H-M   'P 1'
#
loop_
_entity.id
_entity.type
_entity.pdbx_description
1 polymer ?
#
loop_
_entity_poly.entity_id
_entity_poly.type
_entity_poly.pdbx_seq_one_letter_code
_entity_poly.pdbx_strand_id
1 'polypeptide(L)'
;MTEGRHVRARWGGDSHDFTSQWSGRPNLKHNCRALIKENVEPYLPGTKIVGIAVGNEILGGTHIELWEALLPSVKNVYAALQRLNLHKKIELSSPNSEAVFANSFPPSACIFRSDIAVFMVPLLQFFSQIGSPFYINGYPFLAYKSDPEHIDLNFAIFQPNSGIFDAKTNLHYDNMFDA
;
A
#
# COMPACT_ATOMS: atom_id res chain seq x y z
N MET A 1 -24.08 10.15 18.84
CA MET A 1 -23.35 10.25 17.57
C MET A 1 -22.32 9.14 17.56
N THR A 2 -22.51 8.09 16.77
CA THR A 2 -21.55 6.98 16.67
C THR A 2 -20.49 7.35 15.65
N GLU A 3 -19.25 7.57 16.11
CA GLU A 3 -18.07 7.63 15.25
C GLU A 3 -18.01 6.31 14.46
N GLY A 4 -18.25 6.39 13.16
CA GLY A 4 -18.15 5.25 12.27
C GLY A 4 -16.69 4.82 12.18
N ARG A 5 -16.29 3.81 12.96
CA ARG A 5 -15.01 3.12 12.77
C ARG A 5 -14.97 2.59 11.34
N HIS A 6 -14.06 3.14 10.54
CA HIS A 6 -13.82 2.69 9.18
C HIS A 6 -13.03 1.40 9.26
N VAL A 7 -13.61 0.30 8.81
CA VAL A 7 -12.93 -0.99 8.80
C VAL A 7 -12.34 -1.19 7.41
N ARG A 8 -11.02 -1.43 7.33
CA ARG A 8 -10.39 -1.96 6.13
C ARG A 8 -10.24 -3.46 6.32
N ALA A 9 -10.79 -4.24 5.40
CA ALA A 9 -10.53 -5.67 5.40
C ALA A 9 -9.12 -5.88 4.84
N ARG A 10 -8.23 -6.46 5.65
CA ARG A 10 -6.86 -6.82 5.24
C ARG A 10 -6.81 -8.33 5.03
N TRP A 11 -6.26 -8.74 3.90
CA TRP A 11 -6.09 -10.14 3.50
C TRP A 11 -4.63 -10.31 3.05
N GLY A 12 -3.87 -11.18 3.72
CA GLY A 12 -2.42 -11.32 3.48
C GLY A 12 -1.60 -10.43 4.41
N GLY A 13 -1.38 -10.90 5.64
CA GLY A 13 -0.45 -10.26 6.60
C GLY A 13 1.02 -10.51 6.27
N ASP A 14 1.33 -11.73 5.80
CA ASP A 14 2.69 -12.22 5.47
C ASP A 14 2.70 -12.93 4.10
N SER A 15 3.90 -13.20 3.58
CA SER A 15 4.13 -13.88 2.27
C SER A 15 3.39 -15.21 2.12
N HIS A 16 3.29 -15.97 3.22
CA HIS A 16 2.55 -17.24 3.27
C HIS A 16 1.02 -17.09 3.17
N ASP A 17 0.47 -15.98 3.68
CA ASP A 17 -0.99 -15.73 3.64
C ASP A 17 -1.41 -15.19 2.27
N PHE A 18 -0.56 -14.37 1.65
CA PHE A 18 -0.79 -13.85 0.30
C PHE A 18 -0.81 -14.97 -0.76
N THR A 19 0.14 -15.91 -0.70
CA THR A 19 0.20 -17.05 -1.65
C THR A 19 -1.03 -17.95 -1.56
N SER A 20 -1.45 -18.30 -0.34
CA SER A 20 -2.58 -19.22 -0.12
C SER A 20 -3.93 -18.63 -0.56
N GLN A 21 -4.11 -17.31 -0.42
CA GLN A 21 -5.35 -16.62 -0.79
C GLN A 21 -5.37 -16.16 -2.26
N TRP A 22 -4.21 -15.79 -2.82
CA TRP A 22 -4.15 -15.04 -4.08
C TRP A 22 -3.34 -15.68 -5.20
N SER A 23 -2.34 -16.56 -5.00
CA SER A 23 -1.46 -16.98 -6.11
C SER A 23 -1.62 -18.44 -6.59
N GLY A 24 -2.45 -19.27 -5.93
CA GLY A 24 -2.32 -20.73 -6.07
C GLY A 24 -3.36 -21.55 -6.85
N ARG A 25 -4.36 -20.98 -7.57
CA ARG A 25 -5.38 -21.83 -8.24
C ARG A 25 -5.77 -21.40 -9.67
N PRO A 26 -5.94 -22.34 -10.62
CA PRO A 26 -6.34 -22.06 -12.01
C PRO A 26 -7.69 -21.32 -12.21
N ASN A 27 -8.46 -21.09 -11.13
CA ASN A 27 -9.80 -20.49 -11.14
C ASN A 27 -9.91 -19.19 -10.30
N LEU A 28 -8.82 -18.42 -10.16
CA LEU A 28 -8.70 -17.24 -9.31
C LEU A 28 -9.90 -16.25 -9.36
N LYS A 29 -10.49 -16.00 -10.54
CA LYS A 29 -11.63 -15.08 -10.72
C LYS A 29 -12.89 -15.55 -9.98
N HIS A 30 -13.15 -16.85 -9.95
CA HIS A 30 -14.28 -17.42 -9.21
C HIS A 30 -14.03 -17.38 -7.70
N ASN A 31 -12.76 -17.52 -7.29
CA ASN A 31 -12.36 -17.51 -5.88
C ASN A 31 -12.48 -16.12 -5.24
N CYS A 32 -12.03 -15.06 -5.93
CA CYS A 32 -12.11 -13.69 -5.40
C CYS A 32 -13.56 -13.25 -5.12
N ARG A 33 -14.51 -13.68 -5.95
CA ARG A 33 -15.94 -13.39 -5.73
C ARG A 33 -16.46 -14.11 -4.49
N ALA A 34 -16.10 -15.38 -4.29
CA ALA A 34 -16.48 -16.12 -3.09
C ALA A 34 -15.90 -15.46 -1.83
N LEU A 35 -14.62 -15.09 -1.85
CA LEU A 35 -13.96 -14.40 -0.73
C LEU A 35 -14.69 -13.10 -0.35
N ILE A 36 -15.09 -12.26 -1.31
CA ILE A 36 -15.83 -11.03 -1.02
C ILE A 36 -17.24 -11.36 -0.48
N LYS A 37 -17.90 -12.38 -1.03
CA LYS A 37 -19.23 -12.82 -0.55
C LYS A 37 -19.22 -13.41 0.86
N GLU A 38 -18.12 -14.03 1.27
CA GLU A 38 -17.99 -14.64 2.58
C GLU A 38 -17.51 -13.62 3.62
N ASN A 39 -16.62 -12.71 3.22
CA ASN A 39 -15.89 -11.89 4.19
C ASN A 39 -16.22 -10.39 4.13
N VAL A 40 -17.00 -9.94 3.14
CA VAL A 40 -17.35 -8.52 2.97
C VAL A 40 -18.86 -8.33 2.93
N GLU A 41 -19.56 -8.98 1.99
CA GLU A 41 -21.01 -8.81 1.82
C GLU A 41 -21.85 -9.04 3.09
N PRO A 42 -21.61 -10.09 3.91
CA PRO A 42 -22.45 -10.38 5.07
C PRO A 42 -22.39 -9.30 6.15
N TYR A 43 -21.34 -8.49 6.13
CA TYR A 43 -21.13 -7.41 7.08
C TYR A 43 -21.69 -6.07 6.58
N LEU A 44 -22.15 -5.98 5.33
CA LEU A 44 -22.71 -4.75 4.77
C LEU A 44 -24.24 -4.70 4.92
N PRO A 45 -24.83 -3.52 5.23
CA PRO A 45 -24.17 -2.25 5.55
C PRO A 45 -23.81 -2.09 7.05
N GLY A 46 -24.02 -3.12 7.88
CA GLY A 46 -23.85 -3.04 9.35
C GLY A 46 -22.44 -2.65 9.81
N THR A 47 -21.43 -2.96 9.01
CA THR A 47 -20.04 -2.49 9.15
C THR A 47 -19.69 -1.59 7.97
N LYS A 48 -19.12 -0.42 8.24
CA LYS A 48 -18.63 0.49 7.20
C LYS A 48 -17.27 0.00 6.66
N ILE A 49 -17.31 -0.96 5.75
CA ILE A 49 -16.13 -1.41 5.00
C ILE A 49 -15.87 -0.42 3.88
N VAL A 50 -14.73 0.28 3.93
CA VAL A 50 -14.37 1.34 2.96
C VAL A 50 -13.25 0.94 2.02
N GLY A 51 -12.53 -0.13 2.33
CA GLY A 51 -11.45 -0.59 1.46
C GLY A 51 -10.99 -2.01 1.73
N ILE A 52 -10.34 -2.56 0.72
CA ILE A 52 -9.66 -3.86 0.74
C ILE A 52 -8.20 -3.63 0.35
N ALA A 53 -7.28 -4.10 1.18
CA ALA A 53 -5.86 -4.16 0.83
C ALA A 53 -5.51 -5.55 0.30
N VAL A 54 -4.97 -5.63 -0.92
CA VAL A 54 -4.46 -6.86 -1.52
C VAL A 54 -2.96 -6.94 -1.28
N GLY A 55 -2.59 -7.67 -0.24
CA GLY A 55 -1.23 -7.73 0.27
C GLY A 55 -0.84 -6.54 1.14
N ASN A 56 0.33 -6.65 1.75
CA ASN A 56 0.97 -5.62 2.57
C ASN A 56 2.48 -5.70 2.35
N GLU A 57 3.08 -4.62 1.85
CA GLU A 57 4.53 -4.48 1.65
C GLU A 57 5.16 -5.55 0.74
N ILE A 58 4.37 -6.11 -0.18
CA ILE A 58 4.77 -7.22 -1.05
C ILE A 58 6.05 -6.90 -1.85
N LEU A 59 6.10 -5.73 -2.48
CA LEU A 59 7.24 -5.28 -3.29
C LEU A 59 8.44 -4.82 -2.44
N GLY A 60 8.29 -4.72 -1.12
CA GLY A 60 9.41 -4.48 -0.20
C GLY A 60 10.05 -5.77 0.34
N GLY A 61 9.40 -6.93 0.14
CA GLY A 61 9.89 -8.24 0.58
C GLY A 61 10.96 -8.85 -0.35
N THR A 62 11.22 -10.15 -0.21
CA THR A 62 12.25 -10.88 -0.99
C THR A 62 11.68 -11.97 -1.90
N HIS A 63 10.36 -12.16 -1.90
CA HIS A 63 9.66 -13.23 -2.61
C HIS A 63 9.19 -12.77 -4.00
N ILE A 64 10.01 -13.01 -5.04
CA ILE A 64 9.75 -12.57 -6.42
C ILE A 64 8.42 -13.14 -6.95
N GLU A 65 8.09 -14.38 -6.58
CA GLU A 65 6.83 -15.03 -6.94
C GLU A 65 5.60 -14.23 -6.46
N LEU A 66 5.72 -13.46 -5.38
CA LEU A 66 4.66 -12.57 -4.90
C LEU A 66 4.59 -11.26 -5.66
N TRP A 67 5.74 -10.74 -6.09
CA TRP A 67 5.80 -9.53 -6.91
C TRP A 67 5.07 -9.75 -8.24
N GLU A 68 5.33 -10.89 -8.89
CA GLU A 68 4.70 -11.30 -10.14
C GLU A 68 3.18 -11.52 -9.97
N ALA A 69 2.76 -12.06 -8.83
CA ALA A 69 1.35 -12.34 -8.54
C ALA A 69 0.54 -11.09 -8.16
N LEU A 70 1.18 -9.97 -7.78
CA LEU A 70 0.49 -8.83 -7.17
C LEU A 70 -0.52 -8.17 -8.11
N LEU A 71 -0.09 -7.72 -9.29
CA LEU A 71 -0.97 -7.03 -10.23
C LEU A 71 -2.14 -7.91 -10.73
N PRO A 72 -1.92 -9.19 -11.12
CA PRO A 72 -3.03 -10.09 -11.43
C PRO A 72 -4.03 -10.25 -10.28
N SER A 73 -3.54 -10.34 -9.04
CA SER A 73 -4.40 -10.49 -7.85
C SER A 73 -5.27 -9.25 -7.63
N VAL A 74 -4.66 -8.06 -7.66
CA VAL A 74 -5.35 -6.78 -7.58
C VAL A 74 -6.45 -6.66 -8.67
N LYS A 75 -6.12 -6.98 -9.93
CA LYS A 75 -7.09 -6.96 -11.04
C LYS A 75 -8.25 -7.94 -10.81
N ASN A 76 -7.98 -9.12 -10.25
CA ASN A 76 -9.02 -10.12 -9.99
C ASN A 76 -9.97 -9.70 -8.86
N VAL A 77 -9.46 -9.09 -7.79
CA VAL A 77 -10.30 -8.52 -6.71
C VAL A 77 -11.14 -7.38 -7.24
N TYR A 78 -10.56 -6.45 -8.00
CA TYR A 78 -11.31 -5.35 -8.61
C TYR A 78 -12.44 -5.86 -9.50
N ALA A 79 -12.16 -6.84 -10.36
CA ALA A 79 -13.19 -7.45 -11.22
C ALA A 79 -14.29 -8.16 -10.40
N ALA A 80 -13.98 -8.72 -9.23
CA ALA A 80 -14.97 -9.27 -8.33
C ALA A 80 -15.82 -8.18 -7.67
N LEU A 81 -15.21 -7.09 -7.18
CA LEU A 81 -15.91 -5.91 -6.68
C LEU A 81 -16.84 -5.29 -7.75
N GLN A 82 -16.43 -5.27 -9.01
CA GLN A 82 -17.26 -4.81 -10.12
C GLN A 82 -18.50 -5.70 -10.31
N ARG A 83 -18.32 -7.02 -10.37
CA ARG A 83 -19.43 -7.98 -10.53
C ARG A 83 -20.44 -7.94 -9.38
N LEU A 84 -19.99 -7.53 -8.19
CA LEU A 84 -20.83 -7.40 -6.99
C LEU A 84 -21.36 -5.97 -6.81
N ASN A 85 -21.07 -5.04 -7.73
CA ASN A 85 -21.44 -3.62 -7.65
C ASN A 85 -20.89 -2.91 -6.39
N LEU A 86 -19.77 -3.38 -5.85
CA LEU A 86 -19.11 -2.82 -4.65
C LEU A 86 -17.94 -1.89 -4.97
N HIS A 87 -17.40 -1.92 -6.20
CA HIS A 87 -16.23 -1.13 -6.61
C HIS A 87 -16.35 0.40 -6.42
N LYS A 88 -17.58 0.95 -6.34
CA LYS A 88 -17.81 2.38 -6.06
C LYS A 88 -17.88 2.71 -4.57
N LYS A 89 -17.99 1.70 -3.71
CA LYS A 89 -18.15 1.83 -2.25
C LYS A 89 -16.91 1.40 -1.49
N ILE A 90 -16.15 0.48 -2.06
CA ILE A 90 -14.98 -0.14 -1.44
C ILE A 90 -13.77 0.13 -2.34
N GLU A 91 -12.85 0.93 -1.81
CA GLU A 91 -11.56 1.19 -2.44
C GLU A 91 -10.68 -0.07 -2.45
N LEU A 92 -9.90 -0.25 -3.50
CA LEU A 92 -8.95 -1.36 -3.59
C LEU A 92 -7.53 -0.82 -3.58
N SER A 93 -6.70 -1.25 -2.64
CA SER A 93 -5.32 -0.78 -2.48
C SER A 93 -4.31 -1.93 -2.38
N SER A 94 -3.02 -1.60 -2.48
CA SER A 94 -1.91 -2.46 -2.06
C SER A 94 -0.85 -1.59 -1.37
N PRO A 95 -0.81 -1.57 -0.02
CA PRO A 95 0.16 -0.78 0.73
C PRO A 95 1.60 -1.27 0.53
N ASN A 96 2.53 -0.34 0.41
CA ASN A 96 3.97 -0.58 0.23
C ASN A 96 4.77 -0.07 1.44
N SER A 97 5.96 -0.61 1.67
CA SER A 97 6.93 0.04 2.56
C SER A 97 7.84 0.96 1.75
N GLU A 98 8.61 1.80 2.44
CA GLU A 98 9.65 2.65 1.82
C GLU A 98 10.78 1.84 1.16
N ALA A 99 10.89 0.52 1.42
CA ALA A 99 11.88 -0.36 0.81
C ALA A 99 11.74 -0.53 -0.72
N VAL A 100 10.65 0.00 -1.31
CA VAL A 100 10.47 0.08 -2.76
C VAL A 100 11.33 1.19 -3.40
N PHE A 101 11.84 2.14 -2.60
CA PHE A 101 12.65 3.26 -3.08
C PHE A 101 14.14 2.91 -3.12
N ALA A 102 14.84 3.35 -4.17
CA ALA A 102 16.30 3.28 -4.25
C ALA A 102 16.96 4.49 -3.61
N ASN A 103 16.27 5.62 -3.70
CA ASN A 103 16.62 6.87 -3.06
C ASN A 103 15.31 7.54 -2.64
N SER A 104 15.33 8.22 -1.49
CA SER A 104 14.23 9.05 -1.00
C SER A 104 14.71 10.41 -0.49
N PHE A 105 16.02 10.70 -0.56
CA PHE A 105 16.61 11.93 -0.05
C PHE A 105 17.45 12.68 -1.10
N PRO A 106 17.27 14.01 -1.27
CA PRO A 106 16.12 14.78 -0.77
C PRO A 106 14.81 14.29 -1.42
N PRO A 107 13.64 14.66 -0.89
CA PRO A 107 12.35 14.13 -1.34
C PRO A 107 12.11 14.19 -2.86
N SER A 108 12.53 15.27 -3.51
CA SER A 108 12.42 15.46 -4.97
C SER A 108 13.32 14.54 -5.83
N ALA A 109 14.25 13.82 -5.19
CA ALA A 109 15.10 12.82 -5.80
C ALA A 109 14.59 11.39 -5.56
N CYS A 110 13.39 11.24 -4.99
CA CYS A 110 12.81 9.94 -4.71
C CYS A 110 12.55 9.15 -6.00
N ILE A 111 13.04 7.90 -6.03
CA ILE A 111 12.88 6.99 -7.16
C ILE A 111 12.66 5.56 -6.67
N PHE A 112 11.83 4.79 -7.39
CA PHE A 112 11.72 3.36 -7.17
C PHE A 112 13.02 2.64 -7.54
N ARG A 113 13.31 1.54 -6.84
CA ARG A 113 14.34 0.58 -7.28
C ARG A 113 14.03 0.06 -8.67
N SER A 114 15.07 -0.12 -9.47
CA SER A 114 14.94 -0.54 -10.87
C SER A 114 14.32 -1.93 -11.02
N ASP A 115 14.64 -2.85 -10.10
CA ASP A 115 14.06 -4.20 -10.06
C ASP A 115 12.58 -4.20 -9.65
N ILE A 116 12.17 -3.27 -8.79
CA ILE A 116 10.76 -3.08 -8.39
C ILE A 116 9.95 -2.30 -9.44
N ALA A 117 10.57 -1.38 -10.16
CA ALA A 117 9.89 -0.49 -11.11
C ALA A 117 9.10 -1.27 -12.19
N VAL A 118 9.60 -2.44 -12.61
CA VAL A 118 8.93 -3.30 -13.59
C VAL A 118 7.58 -3.82 -13.10
N PHE A 119 7.38 -3.94 -11.78
CA PHE A 119 6.13 -4.34 -11.15
C PHE A 119 5.29 -3.13 -10.69
N MET A 120 5.97 -2.12 -10.13
CA MET A 120 5.33 -0.93 -9.55
C MET A 120 4.66 -0.07 -10.62
N VAL A 121 5.31 0.19 -11.75
CA VAL A 121 4.75 1.08 -12.78
C VAL A 121 3.43 0.53 -13.35
N PRO A 122 3.31 -0.75 -13.76
CA PRO A 122 2.04 -1.32 -14.18
C PRO A 122 0.96 -1.33 -13.08
N LEU A 123 1.35 -1.50 -11.82
CA LEU A 123 0.43 -1.44 -10.68
C LEU A 123 -0.14 -0.02 -10.50
N LEU A 124 0.71 1.00 -10.53
CA LEU A 124 0.30 2.40 -10.44
C LEU A 124 -0.56 2.83 -11.63
N GLN A 125 -0.25 2.35 -12.84
CA GLN A 125 -1.09 2.58 -14.03
C GLN A 125 -2.49 2.00 -13.82
N PHE A 126 -2.60 0.79 -13.27
CA PHE A 126 -3.90 0.20 -12.96
C PHE A 126 -4.65 0.96 -11.86
N PHE A 127 -3.97 1.36 -10.78
CA PHE A 127 -4.57 2.17 -9.73
C PHE A 127 -5.07 3.52 -10.25
N SER A 128 -4.31 4.18 -11.11
CA SER A 128 -4.75 5.40 -11.81
C SER A 128 -6.03 5.17 -12.63
N GLN A 129 -6.13 4.05 -13.37
CA GLN A 129 -7.32 3.71 -14.15
C GLN A 129 -8.57 3.49 -13.30
N ILE A 130 -8.42 2.95 -12.09
CA ILE A 130 -9.55 2.67 -11.19
C ILE A 130 -9.79 3.79 -10.16
N GLY A 131 -8.98 4.86 -10.18
CA GLY A 131 -9.06 5.98 -9.23
C GLY A 131 -8.60 5.63 -7.81
N SER A 132 -7.74 4.63 -7.63
CA SER A 132 -7.16 4.27 -6.32
C SER A 132 -5.89 5.06 -6.05
N PRO A 133 -5.65 5.52 -4.80
CA PRO A 133 -4.40 6.16 -4.41
C PRO A 133 -3.26 5.13 -4.26
N PHE A 134 -2.03 5.64 -4.22
CA PHE A 134 -0.85 4.89 -3.82
C PHE A 134 -0.71 4.92 -2.29
N TYR A 135 -0.66 3.75 -1.66
CA TYR A 135 -0.48 3.63 -0.22
C TYR A 135 0.96 3.27 0.11
N ILE A 136 1.51 3.98 1.08
CA ILE A 136 2.79 3.68 1.71
C ILE A 136 2.62 3.64 3.23
N ASN A 137 3.24 2.66 3.88
CA ASN A 137 3.37 2.58 5.31
C ASN A 137 4.62 3.38 5.69
N GLY A 138 4.42 4.61 6.17
CA GLY A 138 5.51 5.49 6.61
C GLY A 138 5.86 5.28 8.08
N TYR A 139 7.15 5.13 8.39
CA TYR A 139 7.63 4.90 9.75
C TYR A 139 8.85 5.76 10.11
N PRO A 140 8.69 7.09 10.32
CA PRO A 140 9.79 8.01 10.62
C PRO A 140 10.75 7.55 11.73
N PHE A 141 10.21 6.98 12.81
CA PHE A 141 11.02 6.48 13.91
C PHE A 141 11.94 5.30 13.51
N LEU A 142 11.52 4.46 12.56
CA LEU A 142 12.36 3.36 12.07
C LEU A 142 13.52 3.87 11.22
N ALA A 143 13.29 4.91 10.41
CA ALA A 143 14.35 5.59 9.66
C ALA A 143 15.40 6.17 10.63
N TYR A 144 14.97 6.96 11.63
CA TYR A 144 15.86 7.45 12.69
C TYR A 144 16.66 6.32 13.35
N LYS A 145 15.98 5.24 13.76
CA LYS A 145 16.64 4.12 14.43
C LYS A 145 17.70 3.44 13.55
N SER A 146 17.52 3.45 12.22
CA SER A 146 18.48 2.87 11.28
C SER A 146 19.71 3.72 11.03
N ASP A 147 19.60 5.05 11.18
CA ASP A 147 20.71 5.99 11.00
C ASP A 147 20.63 7.17 11.99
N PRO A 148 20.80 6.92 13.30
CA PRO A 148 20.64 7.95 14.33
C PRO A 148 21.80 8.96 14.36
N GLU A 149 22.89 8.70 13.62
CA GLU A 149 24.01 9.62 13.50
C GLU A 149 23.70 10.79 12.54
N HIS A 150 22.86 10.55 11.52
CA HIS A 150 22.54 11.54 10.49
C HIS A 150 21.08 12.03 10.53
N ILE A 151 20.16 11.27 11.13
CA ILE A 151 18.77 11.64 11.27
C ILE A 151 18.54 12.24 12.67
N ASP A 152 18.10 13.50 12.73
CA ASP A 152 17.70 14.13 13.98
C ASP A 152 16.44 13.45 14.54
N LEU A 153 16.48 13.01 15.80
CA LEU A 153 15.32 12.47 16.50
C LEU A 153 14.14 13.45 16.44
N ASN A 154 14.37 14.74 16.67
CA ASN A 154 13.31 15.74 16.69
C ASN A 154 12.58 15.84 15.35
N PHE A 155 13.31 15.70 14.25
CA PHE A 155 12.76 15.65 12.90
C PHE A 155 11.84 14.43 12.68
N ALA A 156 12.20 13.27 13.27
CA ALA A 156 11.41 12.03 13.17
C ALA A 156 10.14 12.03 14.06
N ILE A 157 10.10 12.83 15.13
CA ILE A 157 8.97 12.86 16.10
C ILE A 157 8.24 14.21 16.15
N PHE A 158 8.30 15.00 15.07
CA PHE A 158 7.59 16.29 14.92
C PHE A 158 7.92 17.33 16.01
N GLN A 159 9.14 17.32 16.53
CA GLN A 159 9.64 18.31 17.48
C GLN A 159 10.44 19.41 16.76
N PRO A 160 10.59 20.61 17.35
CA PRO A 160 11.36 21.69 16.75
C PRO A 160 12.79 21.26 16.37
N ASN A 161 13.16 21.52 15.12
CA ASN A 161 14.47 21.18 14.54
C ASN A 161 14.76 22.14 13.37
N SER A 162 15.88 21.95 12.66
CA SER A 162 16.25 22.84 11.54
C SER A 162 15.49 22.56 10.23
N GLY A 163 14.80 21.43 10.17
CA GLY A 163 14.14 20.89 9.00
C GLY A 163 15.12 20.50 7.89
N ILE A 164 14.56 20.15 6.74
CA ILE A 164 15.31 19.78 5.53
C ILE A 164 14.83 20.67 4.39
N PHE A 165 15.78 21.31 3.70
CA PHE A 165 15.49 22.10 2.51
C PHE A 165 15.81 21.32 1.24
N ASP A 166 14.81 21.14 0.38
CA ASP A 166 14.96 20.53 -0.93
C ASP A 166 15.20 21.61 -2.00
N ALA A 167 16.45 21.74 -2.43
CA ALA A 167 16.87 22.77 -3.39
C ALA A 167 16.24 22.61 -4.78
N LYS A 168 15.74 21.42 -5.17
CA LYS A 168 15.15 21.21 -6.49
C LYS A 168 13.70 21.69 -6.55
N THR A 169 12.96 21.59 -5.44
CA THR A 169 11.55 22.00 -5.35
C THR A 169 11.35 23.31 -4.58
N ASN A 170 12.39 23.81 -3.90
CA ASN A 170 12.34 24.91 -2.94
C ASN A 170 11.36 24.66 -1.79
N LEU A 171 11.11 23.40 -1.45
CA LEU A 171 10.28 23.03 -0.32
C LEU A 171 11.15 22.86 0.92
N HIS A 172 10.63 23.31 2.05
CA HIS A 172 11.20 23.05 3.37
C HIS A 172 10.27 22.09 4.11
N TYR A 173 10.87 21.06 4.68
CA TYR A 173 10.17 20.02 5.42
C TYR A 173 10.57 20.12 6.90
N ASP A 174 9.59 20.37 7.76
CA ASP A 174 9.79 20.50 9.21
C ASP A 174 9.86 19.16 9.94
N ASN A 175 9.42 18.08 9.28
CA ASN A 175 9.37 16.74 9.85
C ASN A 175 9.57 15.66 8.76
N MET A 176 9.96 14.46 9.20
CA MET A 176 10.26 13.33 8.34
C MET A 176 9.03 12.67 7.71
N PHE A 177 7.83 12.89 8.25
CA PHE A 177 6.62 12.33 7.65
C PHE A 177 6.23 13.07 6.37
N ASP A 178 6.50 14.37 6.30
CA ASP A 178 6.23 15.19 5.13
C ASP A 178 7.36 15.13 4.08
N ALA A 179 8.60 14.91 4.52
CA ALA A 179 9.78 14.74 3.66
C ALA A 179 9.74 13.40 2.92
#